data_AF-A0A6B0XU03-F1
#
_entry.id   AF-A0A6B0XU03-F1
#
_cell.length_a   1.000
_cell.length_b   1.000
_cell.length_c   1.000
_cell.angle_alpha   90.00
_cell.angle_beta   90.00
_cell.angle_gamma   90.00
#
_symmetry.space_group_name_H-M   'P 1'
#
loop_
_entity.id
_entity.type
_entity.pdbx_description
1 polymer ?
#
loop_
_entity_poly.entity_id
_entity_poly.type
_entity_poly.pdbx_seq_one_letter_code
_entity_poly.pdbx_strand_id
1 'polypeptide(L)'
;MIFFEILRVAMDAIRANKLRSFLTMLGIVIGVGAVITMVALGEGAQQQVENQIESLGTNVLTVRAGQGMFRGVRGGSNARLTTEDVEAVRRGAPALVEVAPEMQGQLQV
;
A
#
# COMPACT_ATOMS: atom_id res chain seq x y z
N MET A 1 15.30 45.06 26.03
CA MET A 1 15.03 43.65 25.68
C MET A 1 15.96 43.23 24.55
N ILE A 2 17.07 42.60 24.91
CA ILE A 2 18.19 42.23 24.02
C ILE A 2 17.79 41.46 22.74
N PHE A 3 16.80 40.57 22.81
CA PHE A 3 16.34 39.80 21.64
C PHE A 3 15.78 40.70 20.52
N PHE A 4 15.05 41.74 20.88
CA PHE A 4 14.43 42.65 19.91
C PHE A 4 15.48 43.53 19.21
N GLU A 5 16.54 43.92 19.90
CA GLU A 5 17.67 44.64 19.32
C GLU A 5 18.46 43.77 18.34
N ILE A 6 18.75 42.51 18.71
CA ILE A 6 19.43 41.56 17.83
C ILE A 6 18.62 41.33 16.55
N LEU A 7 17.30 41.15 16.67
CA LEU A 7 16.40 40.97 15.52
C LEU A 7 16.40 42.20 14.61
N ARG A 8 16.42 43.41 15.18
CA ARG A 8 16.47 44.67 14.44
C ARG A 8 17.78 44.81 13.66
N VAL A 9 18.91 44.55 14.32
CA VAL A 9 20.25 44.59 13.69
C VAL A 9 20.36 43.54 12.57
N ALA A 10 19.86 42.32 12.78
CA ALA A 10 19.86 41.27 11.76
C ALA A 10 19.02 41.66 10.53
N MET A 11 17.85 42.27 10.74
CA MET A 11 16.98 42.73 9.65
C MET A 11 17.63 43.85 8.84
N ASP A 12 18.31 44.78 9.50
CA ASP A 12 19.03 45.86 8.82
C ASP A 12 20.23 45.32 8.03
N ALA A 13 20.95 44.32 8.55
CA ALA A 13 22.04 43.65 7.83
C ALA A 13 21.55 42.92 6.55
N ILE A 14 20.39 42.25 6.60
CA ILE A 14 19.75 41.61 5.43
C ILE A 14 19.36 42.67 4.39
N ARG A 15 18.79 43.80 4.84
CA ARG A 15 18.41 44.91 3.95
C ARG A 15 19.60 45.61 3.30
N ALA A 16 20.75 45.64 3.96
CA ALA A 16 21.98 46.18 3.40
C ALA A 16 22.58 45.28 2.30
N ASN A 17 22.38 43.95 2.39
CA ASN A 17 22.95 42.97 1.45
C ASN A 17 21.89 42.15 0.70
N LYS A 18 20.88 42.83 0.14
CA LYS A 18 19.69 42.19 -0.48
C LYS A 18 20.01 41.06 -1.46
N LEU A 19 20.97 41.27 -2.37
CA LEU A 19 21.35 40.26 -3.37
C LEU A 19 21.94 39.00 -2.74
N ARG A 20 22.86 39.16 -1.78
CA ARG A 20 23.50 38.03 -1.09
C ARG A 20 22.48 37.26 -0.25
N SER A 21 21.66 37.97 0.52
CA SER A 21 20.60 37.35 1.33
C SER A 21 19.55 36.65 0.46
N PHE A 22 19.20 37.22 -0.70
CA PHE A 22 18.28 36.58 -1.63
C PHE A 22 18.86 35.29 -2.24
N LEU A 23 20.09 35.33 -2.75
CA LEU A 23 20.72 34.16 -3.38
C LEU A 23 20.94 33.01 -2.40
N THR A 24 21.29 33.31 -1.14
CA THR A 24 21.44 32.30 -0.08
C THR A 24 20.11 31.67 0.31
N MET A 25 19.05 32.46 0.47
CA MET A 25 17.71 31.94 0.72
C MET A 25 17.19 31.11 -0.46
N LEU A 26 17.42 31.56 -1.69
CA LEU A 26 17.01 30.85 -2.90
C LEU A 26 17.63 29.44 -2.95
N GLY A 27 18.92 29.32 -2.63
CA GLY A 27 19.59 28.02 -2.57
C GLY A 27 18.96 27.08 -1.54
N ILE A 28 18.62 27.60 -0.35
CA ILE A 28 17.95 26.80 0.70
C ILE A 28 16.55 26.38 0.26
N VAL A 29 15.76 27.28 -0.32
CA VAL A 29 14.38 26.99 -0.77
C VAL A 29 14.38 25.93 -1.86
N ILE A 30 15.25 26.05 -2.87
CA ILE A 30 15.36 25.06 -3.94
C ILE A 30 15.90 23.73 -3.39
N GLY A 31 16.91 23.76 -2.52
CA GLY A 31 17.49 22.55 -1.94
C GLY A 31 16.49 21.76 -1.10
N VAL A 32 15.82 22.42 -0.17
CA VAL A 32 14.79 21.79 0.68
C VAL A 32 13.58 21.36 -0.15
N GLY A 33 13.15 22.18 -1.11
CA GLY A 33 12.04 21.86 -2.00
C GLY A 33 12.30 20.60 -2.85
N ALA A 34 13.52 20.46 -3.40
CA ALA A 34 13.91 19.30 -4.18
C ALA A 34 13.90 18.02 -3.33
N VAL A 35 14.44 18.07 -2.11
CA VAL A 35 14.44 16.93 -1.18
C VAL A 35 13.02 16.52 -0.80
N ILE A 36 12.16 17.46 -0.43
CA ILE A 36 10.74 17.17 -0.10
C ILE A 36 10.03 16.52 -1.29
N THR A 37 10.21 17.08 -2.48
CA THR A 37 9.58 16.57 -3.71
C THR A 37 10.05 15.15 -4.01
N MET A 38 11.35 14.90 -3.91
CA MET A 38 11.93 13.58 -4.15
C MET A 38 11.38 12.53 -3.17
N VAL A 39 11.33 12.85 -1.87
CA VAL A 39 10.82 11.95 -0.84
C VAL A 39 9.34 11.66 -1.08
N ALA A 40 8.52 12.70 -1.27
CA ALA A 40 7.09 12.54 -1.52
C ALA A 40 6.80 11.71 -2.78
N LEU A 41 7.57 11.92 -3.86
CA LEU A 41 7.45 11.14 -5.09
C LEU A 41 7.85 9.68 -4.85
N GLY A 42 8.94 9.43 -4.12
CA GLY A 42 9.43 8.09 -3.79
C GLY A 42 8.42 7.29 -2.96
N GLU A 43 7.92 7.89 -1.88
CA GLU A 43 6.89 7.28 -1.04
C GLU A 43 5.59 7.03 -1.82
N GLY A 44 5.15 8.00 -2.62
CA GLY A 44 3.97 7.85 -3.47
C GLY A 44 4.09 6.72 -4.49
N ALA A 45 5.26 6.59 -5.14
CA ALA A 45 5.54 5.51 -6.08
C ALA A 45 5.57 4.14 -5.37
N GLN A 46 6.20 4.06 -4.19
CA GLN A 46 6.21 2.85 -3.38
C GLN A 46 4.80 2.42 -3.00
N GLN A 47 3.97 3.35 -2.51
CA GLN A 47 2.58 3.06 -2.14
C GLN A 47 1.76 2.60 -3.36
N GLN A 48 2.00 3.19 -4.53
CA GLN A 48 1.32 2.80 -5.76
C GLN A 48 1.65 1.35 -6.16
N VAL A 49 2.91 0.95 -6.03
CA VAL A 49 3.34 -0.43 -6.29
C VAL A 49 2.77 -1.39 -5.26
N GLU A 50 2.77 -1.01 -3.97
CA GLU A 50 2.17 -1.81 -2.90
C GLU A 50 0.69 -2.06 -3.15
N ASN A 51 -0.09 -1.02 -3.48
CA ASN A 51 -1.51 -1.14 -3.79
C ASN A 51 -1.77 -2.05 -5.01
N GLN A 52 -0.91 -1.98 -6.03
CA GLN A 52 -1.00 -2.89 -7.18
C GLN A 52 -0.74 -4.34 -6.76
N ILE A 53 0.27 -4.59 -5.92
CA ILE A 53 0.57 -5.92 -5.40
C ILE A 53 -0.58 -6.44 -4.53
N GLU A 54 -1.14 -5.61 -3.64
CA GLU A 54 -2.30 -5.98 -2.82
C GLU A 54 -3.53 -6.34 -3.69
N SER A 55 -3.76 -5.59 -4.77
CA SER A 55 -4.86 -5.88 -5.71
C SER A 55 -4.74 -7.23 -6.43
N LEU A 56 -3.54 -7.83 -6.47
CA LEU A 56 -3.34 -9.18 -7.00
C LEU A 56 -3.82 -10.26 -6.02
N GLY A 57 -4.28 -9.87 -4.82
CA GLY A 57 -4.80 -10.81 -3.83
C GLY A 57 -3.70 -11.65 -3.21
N THR A 58 -2.57 -11.03 -2.84
CA THR A 58 -1.43 -11.70 -2.19
C THR A 58 -1.78 -12.38 -0.85
N ASN A 59 -3.00 -12.16 -0.33
CA ASN A 59 -3.57 -12.84 0.83
C ASN A 59 -4.84 -13.67 0.51
N VAL A 60 -4.99 -14.16 -0.73
CA VAL A 60 -6.14 -15.00 -1.11
C VAL A 60 -5.70 -16.46 -1.24
N LEU A 61 -6.34 -17.34 -0.46
CA LEU A 61 -6.18 -18.79 -0.56
C LEU A 61 -7.44 -19.42 -1.16
N THR A 62 -7.34 -19.91 -2.40
CA THR A 62 -8.45 -20.62 -3.05
C THR A 62 -8.40 -22.12 -2.72
N VAL A 63 -9.40 -22.61 -2.00
CA VAL A 63 -9.57 -24.05 -1.73
C VAL A 63 -10.55 -24.64 -2.74
N ARG A 64 -10.12 -25.67 -3.48
CA ARG A 64 -10.96 -26.41 -4.41
C ARG A 64 -11.12 -27.84 -3.95
N ALA A 65 -12.32 -28.39 -4.10
CA ALA A 65 -12.54 -29.81 -3.82
C ALA A 65 -11.71 -30.67 -4.79
N GLY A 66 -10.91 -31.60 -4.26
CA GLY A 66 -10.04 -32.43 -5.09
C GLY A 66 -10.82 -33.30 -6.06
N GLN A 67 -10.36 -33.44 -7.30
CA GLN A 67 -10.85 -34.47 -8.21
C GLN A 67 -10.04 -35.74 -7.99
N GLY A 68 -10.66 -36.77 -7.40
CA GLY A 68 -10.03 -38.08 -7.24
C GLY A 68 -9.84 -38.76 -8.60
N MET A 69 -8.59 -38.96 -9.01
CA MET A 69 -8.27 -39.76 -10.20
C MET A 69 -8.09 -41.23 -9.77
N PHE A 70 -8.93 -42.14 -10.26
CA PHE A 70 -8.76 -43.57 -10.01
C PHE A 70 -8.63 -44.31 -11.35
N ARG A 71 -7.48 -44.96 -11.58
CA ARG A 71 -7.17 -45.74 -12.80
C ARG A 71 -7.43 -45.00 -14.13
N GLY A 72 -7.02 -43.75 -14.25
CA GLY A 72 -7.10 -43.03 -15.53
C GLY A 72 -8.50 -42.60 -15.97
N VAL A 73 -9.54 -42.91 -15.18
CA VAL A 73 -10.88 -42.37 -15.33
C VAL A 73 -11.07 -41.25 -14.31
N ARG A 74 -11.60 -40.11 -14.74
CA ARG A 74 -12.11 -39.07 -13.82
C ARG A 74 -13.30 -39.68 -13.07
N GLY A 75 -13.03 -40.31 -11.93
CA GLY A 75 -14.08 -40.73 -11.01
C GLY A 75 -14.79 -39.46 -10.55
N GLY A 76 -16.11 -39.42 -10.69
CA GLY A 76 -16.92 -38.33 -10.14
C GLY A 76 -16.54 -38.15 -8.68
N SER A 77 -15.82 -37.07 -8.40
CA SER A 77 -15.34 -36.80 -7.07
C SER A 77 -16.54 -36.48 -6.19
N ASN A 78 -16.78 -37.30 -5.18
CA ASN A 78 -17.72 -37.00 -4.10
C ASN A 78 -17.16 -35.95 -3.13
N ALA A 79 -15.96 -35.41 -3.37
CA ALA A 79 -15.46 -34.28 -2.59
C ALA A 79 -16.31 -33.05 -2.96
N ARG A 80 -17.24 -32.71 -2.08
CA ARG A 80 -18.05 -31.51 -2.14
C ARG A 80 -17.64 -30.65 -0.96
N LEU A 81 -17.30 -29.39 -1.24
CA LEU A 81 -17.21 -28.37 -0.20
C LEU A 81 -18.63 -27.95 0.14
N THR A 82 -18.95 -27.96 1.43
CA THR A 82 -20.25 -27.58 1.96
C THR A 82 -20.15 -26.24 2.68
N THR A 83 -21.30 -25.61 2.95
CA THR A 83 -21.35 -24.40 3.77
C THR A 83 -20.88 -24.64 5.21
N GLU A 84 -20.98 -25.87 5.71
CA GLU A 84 -20.49 -26.25 7.04
C GLU A 84 -18.95 -26.17 7.12
N ASP A 85 -18.25 -26.50 6.02
CA ASP A 85 -16.79 -26.36 5.91
C ASP A 85 -16.35 -24.90 6.02
N VAL A 86 -17.15 -23.95 5.50
CA VAL A 86 -16.90 -22.50 5.60
C VAL A 86 -16.94 -22.05 7.06
N GLU A 87 -17.95 -22.49 7.82
CA GLU A 87 -18.07 -22.18 9.25
C GLU A 87 -16.99 -22.85 10.10
N ALA A 88 -16.57 -24.06 9.73
CA ALA A 88 -15.46 -24.76 10.38
C ALA A 88 -14.14 -24.00 10.19
N VAL A 89 -13.84 -23.56 8.96
CA VAL A 89 -12.65 -22.76 8.64
C VAL A 89 -12.69 -21.40 9.35
N ARG A 90 -13.84 -20.71 9.34
CA ARG A 90 -14.01 -19.42 10.04
C ARG A 90 -13.77 -19.54 11.55
N ARG A 91 -14.15 -20.65 12.18
CA ARG A 91 -13.91 -20.89 13.61
C ARG A 91 -12.50 -21.39 13.93
N GLY A 92 -11.93 -22.22 13.06
CA GLY A 92 -10.65 -22.90 13.29
C GLY A 92 -9.42 -22.06 12.97
N ALA A 93 -9.56 -21.02 12.15
CA ALA A 93 -8.44 -20.19 11.71
C ALA A 93 -8.65 -18.71 12.06
N PRO A 94 -8.25 -18.26 13.25
CA PRO A 94 -8.41 -16.88 13.69
C PRO A 94 -7.57 -15.86 12.89
N ALA A 95 -6.62 -16.33 12.08
CA ALA A 95 -5.83 -15.49 11.18
C ALA A 95 -6.56 -15.13 9.88
N LEU A 96 -7.69 -15.78 9.57
CA LEU A 96 -8.49 -15.45 8.39
C LEU A 96 -9.44 -14.30 8.71
N VAL A 97 -9.31 -13.21 7.94
CA VAL A 97 -10.17 -12.03 8.05
C VAL A 97 -11.56 -12.32 7.46
N GLU A 98 -11.60 -13.02 6.33
CA GLU A 98 -12.83 -13.31 5.60
C GLU A 98 -12.76 -14.67 4.91
N VAL A 99 -13.92 -15.33 4.81
CA VAL A 99 -14.09 -16.58 4.07
C VAL A 99 -15.37 -16.44 3.24
N ALA A 100 -15.26 -16.60 1.93
CA ALA A 100 -16.37 -16.49 0.98
C ALA A 100 -16.54 -17.82 0.20
N PRO A 101 -17.72 -18.44 0.20
CA PRO A 101 -18.00 -19.59 -0.67
C PRO A 101 -18.19 -19.14 -2.12
N GLU A 102 -17.56 -19.84 -3.05
CA GLU A 102 -17.71 -19.62 -4.49
C GLU A 102 -18.39 -20.82 -5.15
N MET A 103 -19.46 -20.58 -5.92
CA MET A 103 -20.10 -21.59 -6.76
C MET A 103 -19.85 -21.28 -8.24
N GLN A 104 -19.00 -22.07 -8.88
CA GLN A 104 -18.71 -21.95 -10.30
C GLN A 104 -19.64 -22.88 -11.10
N GLY A 105 -20.67 -22.30 -11.73
CA GLY A 105 -21.58 -23.00 -12.65
C GLY A 105 -21.33 -22.55 -14.09
N GLN A 106 -21.33 -23.50 -15.04
CA GLN A 106 -21.20 -23.18 -16.46
C GLN A 106 -22.61 -22.93 -17.02
N LEU A 107 -22.98 -21.66 -17.18
CA LEU A 107 -24.23 -21.28 -17.84
C LEU A 107 -23.99 -21.29 -19.35
N GLN A 108 -24.68 -22.20 -20.06
CA GLN A 108 -24.73 -22.21 -21.52
C GLN A 108 -26.03 -21.49 -21.93
N VAL A 109 -25.89 -20.38 -22.67
CA VAL A 109 -27.02 -19.65 -23.28
C VAL A 109 -27.41 -20.31 -24.59
#